data_AF-A0AAI9PBV2-F1
#
_entry.id   AF-A0AAI9PBV2-F1
#
_cell.length_a   1.000
_cell.length_b   1.000
_cell.length_c   1.000
_cell.angle_alpha   90.00
_cell.angle_beta   90.00
_cell.angle_gamma   90.00
#
_symmetry.space_group_name_H-M   'P 1'
#
loop_
_entity.id
_entity.type
_entity.pdbx_description
1 polymer ?
#
loop_
_entity_poly.entity_id
_entity_poly.type
_entity_poly.pdbx_seq_one_letter_code
_entity_poly.pdbx_strand_id
1 'polypeptide(L)'
;MRIKIKGEITAERLAEALHAAAEKYEAVRPGHKVYGANLYLTAFDADGLPFDLVDHRGEPLSITIEAKSGELVKPALTAEGEARRQKAKEEARRQAEEAEAEAQRRHRQTLDEYEQERQKRRKKEAEARKQFEDANAITAELLKTMPERFIDELHILVENEHLFRFKMNADSGLRVHRFRTPQCTYSDVR
;
A
#
# COMPACT_ATOMS: atom_id res chain seq x y z
N MET A 1 0.91 -6.84 -28.86
CA MET A 1 2.34 -6.68 -29.18
C MET A 1 2.67 -5.20 -29.23
N ARG A 2 3.88 -4.76 -28.85
CA ARG A 2 4.33 -3.36 -29.01
C ARG A 2 5.59 -3.35 -29.87
N ILE A 3 5.59 -2.55 -30.94
CA ILE A 3 6.73 -2.38 -31.83
C ILE A 3 7.21 -0.94 -31.71
N LYS A 4 8.53 -0.73 -31.63
CA LYS A 4 9.16 0.59 -31.57
C LYS A 4 10.09 0.72 -32.77
N ILE A 5 9.79 1.66 -33.67
CA ILE A 5 10.65 2.01 -34.81
C ILE A 5 11.47 3.22 -34.38
N LYS A 6 12.80 3.17 -34.55
CA LYS A 6 13.70 4.28 -34.21
C LYS A 6 13.99 5.14 -35.45
N GLY A 7 13.89 6.46 -35.35
CA GLY A 7 14.09 7.38 -36.48
C GLY A 7 12.81 7.61 -37.29
N GLU A 8 12.94 8.24 -38.46
CA GLU A 8 11.80 8.66 -39.29
C GLU A 8 10.90 7.48 -39.72
N ILE A 9 9.59 7.71 -39.68
CA ILE A 9 8.58 6.74 -40.10
C ILE A 9 8.32 6.92 -41.60
N THR A 10 8.72 5.94 -42.41
CA THR A 10 8.36 5.82 -43.83
C THR A 10 7.39 4.66 -44.05
N ALA A 11 6.71 4.63 -45.20
CA ALA A 11 5.79 3.54 -45.55
C ALA A 11 6.50 2.17 -45.56
N GLU A 12 7.73 2.12 -46.07
CA GLU A 12 8.57 0.92 -46.13
C GLU A 12 8.87 0.39 -44.73
N ARG A 13 9.27 1.27 -43.80
CA ARG A 13 9.59 0.87 -42.41
C ARG A 13 8.38 0.39 -41.64
N LEU A 14 7.20 0.95 -41.91
CA LEU A 14 5.93 0.44 -41.36
C LEU A 14 5.60 -0.95 -41.91
N ALA A 15 5.82 -1.18 -43.21
CA ALA A 15 5.61 -2.48 -43.83
C ALA A 15 6.57 -3.54 -43.25
N GLU A 16 7.85 -3.22 -43.08
CA GLU A 16 8.83 -4.08 -42.42
C GLU A 16 8.43 -4.42 -40.98
N ALA A 17 8.01 -3.41 -40.20
CA ALA A 17 7.56 -3.61 -38.83
C ALA A 17 6.34 -4.53 -38.76
N LEU A 18 5.38 -4.39 -39.68
CA LEU A 18 4.22 -5.26 -39.77
C LEU A 18 4.62 -6.69 -40.16
N HIS A 19 5.56 -6.85 -41.08
CA HIS A 19 6.06 -8.17 -41.48
C HIS A 19 6.75 -8.90 -40.31
N ALA A 20 7.63 -8.20 -39.58
CA ALA A 20 8.26 -8.74 -38.38
C ALA A 20 7.23 -9.10 -37.29
N ALA A 21 6.12 -8.33 -37.18
CA ALA A 21 5.01 -8.67 -36.29
C ALA A 21 4.36 -10.00 -36.69
N ALA A 22 4.07 -10.16 -37.98
CA ALA A 22 3.43 -11.35 -38.53
C ALA A 22 4.27 -12.60 -38.28
N GLU A 23 5.59 -12.54 -38.49
CA GLU A 23 6.51 -13.65 -38.17
C GLU A 23 6.45 -14.05 -36.70
N LYS A 24 6.41 -13.07 -35.78
CA LYS A 24 6.33 -13.34 -34.35
C LYS A 24 5.01 -13.98 -33.96
N TYR A 25 3.90 -13.53 -34.54
CA TYR A 25 2.62 -14.18 -34.29
C TYR A 25 2.56 -15.58 -34.88
N GLU A 26 3.12 -15.82 -36.06
CA GLU A 26 3.16 -17.14 -36.69
C GLU A 26 3.99 -18.14 -35.86
N ALA A 27 5.10 -17.69 -35.28
CA ALA A 27 5.90 -18.50 -34.36
C ALA A 27 5.13 -18.89 -33.08
N VAL A 28 4.25 -18.03 -32.58
CA VAL A 28 3.46 -18.30 -31.36
C VAL A 28 2.21 -19.12 -31.67
N ARG A 29 1.57 -18.85 -32.81
CA ARG A 29 0.33 -19.51 -33.22
C ARG A 29 0.32 -19.64 -34.75
N PRO A 30 0.79 -20.77 -35.29
CA PRO A 30 0.75 -21.01 -36.73
C PRO A 30 -0.66 -20.95 -37.31
N GLY A 31 -0.81 -20.38 -38.50
CA GLY A 31 -2.09 -20.23 -39.21
C GLY A 31 -3.05 -19.23 -38.56
N HIS A 32 -2.56 -18.36 -37.66
CA HIS A 32 -3.39 -17.32 -37.06
C HIS A 32 -3.82 -16.27 -38.09
N LYS A 33 -4.94 -15.59 -37.82
CA LYS A 33 -5.38 -14.40 -38.55
C LYS A 33 -5.59 -13.27 -37.55
N VAL A 34 -4.99 -12.12 -37.80
CA VAL A 34 -5.17 -10.91 -36.99
C VAL A 34 -6.31 -10.10 -37.58
N TYR A 35 -7.29 -9.74 -36.76
CA TYR A 35 -8.48 -9.01 -37.17
C TYR A 35 -8.57 -7.68 -36.43
N GLY A 36 -8.55 -6.59 -37.20
CA GLY A 36 -8.50 -5.24 -36.68
C GLY A 36 -7.17 -4.89 -36.01
N ALA A 37 -6.73 -3.65 -36.19
CA ALA A 37 -5.57 -3.11 -35.51
C ALA A 37 -5.72 -1.59 -35.37
N ASN A 38 -5.29 -1.05 -34.23
CA ASN A 38 -5.15 0.39 -34.06
C ASN A 38 -3.69 0.76 -34.23
N LEU A 39 -3.42 1.69 -35.14
CA LEU A 39 -2.09 2.29 -35.30
C LEU A 39 -2.07 3.63 -34.57
N TYR A 40 -1.20 3.76 -33.58
CA TYR A 40 -0.97 5.01 -32.87
C TYR A 40 0.34 5.61 -33.36
N LEU A 41 0.25 6.78 -33.99
CA LEU A 41 1.41 7.54 -34.44
C LEU A 41 1.59 8.75 -33.52
N THR A 42 2.77 8.87 -32.94
CA THR A 42 3.17 10.06 -32.18
C THR A 42 4.13 10.85 -33.05
N ALA A 43 3.76 12.08 -33.39
CA ALA A 43 4.59 12.94 -34.19
C ALA A 43 5.56 13.72 -33.31
N PHE A 44 6.78 13.86 -33.80
CA PHE A 44 7.84 14.66 -33.20
C PHE A 44 8.40 15.60 -34.27
N ASP A 45 8.77 16.81 -33.89
CA ASP A 45 9.48 17.73 -34.76
C ASP A 45 10.98 17.36 -34.91
N ALA A 46 11.71 18.14 -35.69
CA ALA A 46 13.15 17.93 -35.93
C ALA A 46 13.99 18.04 -34.64
N ASP A 47 13.49 18.74 -33.62
CA ASP A 47 14.13 18.91 -32.32
C ASP A 47 13.73 17.81 -31.33
N GLY A 48 12.81 16.93 -31.72
CA GLY A 48 12.34 15.80 -30.92
C GLY A 48 11.24 16.17 -29.91
N LEU A 49 10.60 17.33 -30.06
CA LEU A 49 9.44 17.71 -29.24
C LEU A 49 8.15 17.11 -29.82
N PRO A 50 7.30 16.52 -28.97
CA PRO A 50 6.03 15.97 -29.42
C PRO A 50 5.07 17.10 -29.79
N PHE A 51 4.28 16.89 -30.82
CA PHE A 51 3.16 17.77 -31.16
C PHE A 51 1.92 16.96 -31.54
N ASP A 52 0.76 17.57 -31.34
CA ASP A 52 -0.51 16.95 -31.66
C ASP A 52 -0.91 17.24 -33.10
N LEU A 53 -1.25 16.18 -33.84
CA LEU A 53 -1.92 16.29 -35.14
C LEU A 53 -3.42 16.50 -34.90
N VAL A 54 -3.82 17.77 -34.91
CA VAL A 54 -5.21 18.20 -34.75
C VAL A 54 -5.76 18.86 -36.01
N ASP A 55 -7.07 18.85 -36.17
CA ASP A 55 -7.77 19.57 -37.23
C ASP A 55 -7.88 21.09 -36.91
N HIS A 56 -8.54 21.84 -37.80
CA HIS A 56 -8.78 23.28 -37.64
C HIS A 56 -9.63 23.66 -36.40
N ARG A 57 -10.27 22.69 -35.74
CA ARG A 57 -11.07 22.87 -34.52
C ARG A 57 -10.32 22.42 -33.27
N GLY A 58 -9.10 21.89 -33.42
CA GLY A 58 -8.31 21.36 -32.31
C GLY A 58 -8.66 19.92 -31.94
N GLU A 59 -9.44 19.20 -32.77
CA GLU A 59 -9.74 17.79 -32.54
C GLU A 59 -8.66 16.87 -33.12
N PRO A 60 -8.26 15.78 -32.43
CA PRO A 60 -7.29 14.83 -32.96
C PRO A 60 -7.72 14.22 -34.30
N LEU A 61 -6.80 14.18 -35.26
CA LEU A 61 -7.05 13.57 -36.56
C LEU A 61 -7.13 12.04 -36.44
N SER A 62 -8.33 11.48 -36.65
CA SER A 62 -8.55 10.04 -36.74
C SER A 62 -8.82 9.61 -38.18
N ILE A 63 -8.04 8.66 -38.69
CA ILE A 63 -8.26 8.04 -40.00
C ILE A 63 -8.69 6.59 -39.79
N THR A 64 -9.89 6.25 -40.28
CA THR A 64 -10.41 4.88 -40.26
C THR A 64 -10.33 4.31 -41.68
N ILE A 65 -9.57 3.22 -41.85
CA ILE A 65 -9.52 2.47 -43.10
C ILE A 65 -10.47 1.28 -42.96
N GLU A 66 -11.60 1.32 -43.68
CA GLU A 66 -12.59 0.26 -43.64
C GLU A 66 -12.13 -0.97 -44.43
N ALA A 67 -12.53 -2.15 -43.96
CA ALA A 67 -12.36 -3.39 -44.72
C ALA A 67 -13.25 -3.35 -45.97
N LYS A 68 -12.81 -3.97 -47.07
CA LYS A 68 -13.62 -4.01 -48.29
C LYS A 68 -14.90 -4.82 -48.06
N SER A 69 -15.97 -4.49 -48.78
CA SER A 69 -17.21 -5.25 -48.69
C SER A 69 -16.97 -6.74 -48.95
N GLY A 70 -17.40 -7.60 -48.02
CA GLY A 70 -17.16 -9.04 -48.03
C GLY A 70 -15.92 -9.51 -47.26
N GLU A 71 -15.04 -8.60 -46.81
CA GLU A 71 -13.92 -8.94 -45.93
C GLU A 71 -14.38 -9.09 -44.47
N LEU A 72 -13.95 -10.17 -43.84
CA LEU A 72 -14.34 -10.51 -42.47
C LEU A 72 -13.61 -9.59 -41.47
N VAL A 73 -14.32 -8.63 -40.87
CA VAL A 73 -13.76 -7.68 -39.89
C VAL A 73 -13.45 -8.33 -38.54
N LYS A 74 -14.29 -9.30 -38.12
CA LYS A 74 -14.11 -10.09 -36.90
C LYS A 74 -14.59 -11.52 -37.17
N PRO A 75 -13.93 -12.55 -36.63
CA PRO A 75 -14.41 -13.92 -36.76
C PRO A 75 -15.78 -14.04 -36.11
N ALA A 76 -16.71 -14.70 -36.81
CA ALA A 76 -17.97 -15.12 -36.21
C ALA A 76 -17.63 -15.99 -34.99
N LEU A 77 -18.22 -15.69 -33.84
CA LEU A 77 -18.09 -16.58 -32.69
C LEU A 77 -18.75 -17.91 -33.09
N THR A 78 -17.97 -18.96 -33.18
CA THR A 78 -18.51 -20.31 -33.35
C THR A 78 -19.33 -20.67 -32.10
N ALA A 79 -20.33 -21.53 -32.22
CA ALA A 79 -21.14 -21.97 -31.07
C ALA A 79 -20.28 -22.53 -29.91
N GLU A 80 -19.16 -23.19 -30.25
CA GLU A 80 -18.17 -23.64 -29.27
C GLU A 80 -17.41 -22.49 -28.61
N GLY A 81 -17.11 -21.42 -29.36
CA GLY A 81 -16.49 -20.20 -28.84
C GLY A 81 -17.41 -19.46 -27.87
N GLU A 82 -18.70 -19.41 -28.14
CA GLU A 82 -19.71 -18.84 -27.23
C GLU A 82 -19.79 -19.65 -25.94
N ALA A 83 -19.88 -20.97 -26.05
CA ALA A 83 -19.93 -21.87 -24.90
C ALA A 83 -18.68 -21.76 -24.01
N ARG A 84 -17.48 -21.67 -24.59
CA ARG A 84 -16.23 -21.46 -23.83
C ARG A 84 -16.23 -20.11 -23.11
N ARG A 85 -16.70 -19.05 -23.76
CA ARG A 85 -16.78 -17.71 -23.16
C ARG A 85 -17.77 -17.65 -22.01
N GLN A 86 -18.91 -18.32 -22.15
CA GLN A 86 -19.90 -18.43 -21.07
C GLN A 86 -19.35 -19.20 -19.88
N LYS A 87 -18.72 -20.36 -20.11
CA LYS A 87 -18.05 -21.14 -19.05
C LYS A 87 -16.98 -20.32 -18.31
N ALA A 88 -16.11 -19.63 -19.05
CA ALA A 88 -15.08 -18.77 -18.45
C ALA A 88 -15.69 -17.62 -17.62
N LYS A 89 -16.83 -17.07 -18.05
CA LYS A 89 -17.54 -16.01 -17.32
C LYS A 89 -18.18 -16.55 -16.03
N GLU A 90 -18.78 -17.73 -16.08
CA GLU A 90 -19.34 -18.39 -14.89
C GLU A 90 -18.26 -18.79 -13.89
N GLU A 91 -17.14 -19.32 -14.36
CA GLU A 91 -16.00 -19.69 -13.54
C GLU A 91 -15.37 -18.47 -12.86
N ALA A 92 -15.18 -17.38 -13.60
CA ALA A 92 -14.73 -16.11 -13.04
C ALA A 92 -15.71 -15.56 -11.98
N ARG A 93 -17.02 -15.73 -12.18
CA ARG A 93 -18.03 -15.31 -11.19
C ARG A 93 -17.93 -16.14 -9.91
N ARG A 94 -17.79 -17.46 -10.01
CA ARG A 94 -17.61 -18.35 -8.86
C ARG A 94 -16.35 -18.02 -8.07
N GLN A 95 -15.23 -17.79 -8.77
CA GLN A 95 -13.98 -17.39 -8.11
C GLN A 95 -14.11 -16.05 -7.39
N ALA A 96 -14.85 -15.09 -7.95
CA ALA A 96 -15.10 -13.81 -7.30
C ALA A 96 -15.98 -13.96 -6.04
N GLU A 97 -17.05 -14.77 -6.12
CA GLU A 97 -17.93 -15.07 -4.98
C GLU A 97 -17.17 -15.78 -3.84
N GLU A 98 -16.31 -16.74 -4.17
CA GLU A 98 -15.46 -17.45 -3.19
C GLU A 98 -14.44 -16.51 -2.53
N ALA A 99 -13.76 -15.67 -3.33
CA ALA A 99 -12.80 -14.69 -2.82
C ALA A 99 -13.46 -13.65 -1.91
N GLU A 100 -14.67 -13.20 -2.24
CA GLU A 100 -15.44 -12.28 -1.41
C GLU A 100 -15.87 -12.93 -0.10
N ALA A 101 -16.36 -14.17 -0.14
CA ALA A 101 -16.73 -14.92 1.05
C ALA A 101 -15.51 -15.16 1.98
N GLU A 102 -14.33 -15.46 1.41
CA GLU A 102 -13.10 -15.59 2.17
C GLU A 102 -12.66 -14.26 2.79
N ALA A 103 -12.71 -13.16 2.04
CA ALA A 103 -12.40 -11.83 2.55
C ALA A 103 -13.33 -11.44 3.71
N GLN A 104 -14.62 -11.72 3.61
CA GLN A 104 -15.58 -11.49 4.69
C GLN A 104 -15.27 -12.34 5.93
N ARG A 105 -14.89 -13.62 5.76
CA ARG A 105 -14.49 -14.48 6.89
C ARG A 105 -13.24 -13.95 7.59
N ARG A 106 -12.21 -13.56 6.83
CA ARG A 106 -10.99 -12.95 7.39
C ARG A 106 -11.31 -11.66 8.13
N HIS A 107 -12.17 -10.82 7.57
CA HIS A 107 -12.57 -9.57 8.23
C HIS A 107 -13.27 -9.83 9.58
N ARG A 108 -14.20 -10.80 9.64
CA ARG A 108 -14.85 -11.19 10.91
C ARG A 108 -13.82 -11.67 11.94
N GLN A 109 -12.89 -12.53 11.54
CA GLN A 109 -11.83 -13.01 12.42
C GLN A 109 -10.97 -11.86 12.97
N THR A 110 -10.59 -10.89 12.13
CA THR A 110 -9.81 -9.73 12.59
C THR A 110 -10.57 -8.85 13.59
N LEU A 111 -11.88 -8.70 13.42
CA LEU A 111 -12.72 -7.96 14.36
C LEU A 111 -12.83 -8.70 15.70
N ASP A 112 -13.05 -10.01 15.66
CA ASP A 112 -13.14 -10.85 16.86
C ASP A 112 -11.83 -10.82 17.66
N GLU A 113 -10.68 -10.90 16.98
CA GLU A 113 -9.35 -10.79 17.60
C GLU A 113 -9.13 -9.42 18.26
N TYR A 114 -9.49 -8.34 17.55
CA TYR A 114 -9.38 -6.99 18.08
C TYR A 114 -10.27 -6.77 19.32
N GLU A 115 -11.49 -7.30 19.31
CA GLU A 115 -12.40 -7.24 20.46
C GLU A 115 -11.84 -8.01 21.66
N GLN A 116 -11.29 -9.20 21.45
CA GLN A 116 -10.63 -9.98 22.50
C GLN A 116 -9.42 -9.24 23.09
N GLU A 117 -8.59 -8.63 22.25
CA GLU A 117 -7.44 -7.85 22.72
C GLU A 117 -7.89 -6.64 23.54
N ARG A 118 -8.93 -5.94 23.08
CA ARG A 118 -9.52 -4.81 23.81
C ARG A 118 -10.06 -5.23 25.18
N GLN A 119 -10.73 -6.38 25.26
CA GLN A 119 -11.21 -6.92 26.53
C GLN A 119 -10.05 -7.27 27.47
N LYS A 120 -8.98 -7.89 26.97
CA LYS A 120 -7.77 -8.19 27.76
C LYS A 120 -7.11 -6.92 28.28
N ARG A 121 -6.98 -5.88 27.45
CA ARG A 121 -6.44 -4.58 27.85
C ARG A 121 -7.28 -3.93 28.94
N ARG A 122 -8.61 -3.92 28.79
CA ARG A 122 -9.53 -3.39 29.80
C ARG A 122 -9.42 -4.10 31.15
N LYS A 123 -9.29 -5.44 31.15
CA LYS A 123 -9.09 -6.22 32.38
C LYS A 123 -7.77 -5.85 33.06
N LYS A 124 -6.67 -5.81 32.30
CA LYS A 124 -5.36 -5.40 32.82
C LYS A 124 -5.37 -3.97 33.38
N GLU A 125 -6.02 -3.05 32.67
CA GLU A 125 -6.14 -1.66 33.12
C GLU A 125 -6.97 -1.55 34.39
N ALA A 126 -8.08 -2.29 34.50
CA ALA A 126 -8.89 -2.33 35.71
C ALA A 126 -8.13 -2.93 36.90
N GLU A 127 -7.37 -4.02 36.67
CA GLU A 127 -6.49 -4.61 37.69
C GLU A 127 -5.40 -3.63 38.14
N ALA A 128 -4.74 -2.95 37.21
CA ALA A 128 -3.72 -1.95 37.53
C ALA A 128 -4.29 -0.74 38.30
N ARG A 129 -5.48 -0.26 37.92
CA ARG A 129 -6.19 0.80 38.65
C ARG A 129 -6.51 0.37 40.07
N LYS A 130 -7.02 -0.85 40.26
CA LYS A 130 -7.32 -1.38 41.59
C LYS A 130 -6.05 -1.50 42.44
N GLN A 131 -4.96 -2.03 41.89
CA GLN A 131 -3.67 -2.09 42.58
C GLN A 131 -3.17 -0.70 42.99
N PHE A 132 -3.34 0.30 42.13
CA PHE A 132 -2.97 1.68 42.45
C PHE A 132 -3.86 2.29 43.54
N GLU A 133 -5.17 2.05 43.49
CA GLU A 133 -6.11 2.46 44.55
C GLU A 133 -5.75 1.82 45.89
N ASP A 134 -5.49 0.51 45.91
CA ASP A 134 -5.09 -0.25 47.11
C ASP A 134 -3.76 0.29 47.67
N ALA A 135 -2.75 0.54 46.82
CA ALA A 135 -1.47 1.11 47.23
C ALA A 135 -1.61 2.53 47.80
N ASN A 136 -2.46 3.36 47.20
CA ASN A 136 -2.74 4.70 47.70
C ASN A 136 -3.46 4.67 49.04
N ALA A 137 -4.38 3.74 49.25
CA ALA A 137 -5.06 3.57 50.53
C ALA A 137 -4.08 3.19 51.65
N ILE A 138 -3.19 2.22 51.40
CA ILE A 138 -2.12 1.83 52.34
C ILE A 138 -1.19 3.00 52.63
N THR A 139 -0.77 3.73 51.59
CA THR A 139 0.11 4.90 51.74
C THR A 139 -0.55 5.98 52.59
N ALA A 140 -1.84 6.26 52.36
CA ALA A 140 -2.59 7.23 53.15
C ALA A 140 -2.74 6.80 54.62
N GLU A 141 -2.85 5.50 54.90
CA GLU A 141 -2.88 4.98 56.27
C GLU A 141 -1.52 5.10 56.97
N LEU A 142 -0.42 4.77 56.28
CA LEU A 142 0.94 4.92 56.81
C LEU A 142 1.28 6.38 57.12
N LEU A 143 0.91 7.30 56.22
CA LEU A 143 1.09 8.75 56.46
C LEU A 143 0.31 9.25 57.67
N LYS A 144 -0.85 8.65 57.98
CA LYS A 144 -1.67 9.02 59.15
C LYS A 144 -1.14 8.44 60.46
N THR A 145 -0.60 7.22 60.42
CA THR A 145 -0.26 6.44 61.62
C THR A 145 1.23 6.51 61.98
N MET A 146 2.13 6.56 60.99
CA MET A 146 3.59 6.51 61.15
C MET A 146 4.32 7.38 60.10
N PRO A 147 4.09 8.72 60.09
CA PRO A 147 4.60 9.60 59.05
C PRO A 147 6.13 9.68 58.97
N GLU A 148 6.83 9.76 60.11
CA GLU A 148 8.30 9.91 60.14
C GLU A 148 8.99 8.65 59.58
N ARG A 149 8.56 7.47 60.04
CA ARG A 149 9.08 6.19 59.53
C ARG A 149 8.85 6.02 58.03
N PHE A 150 7.68 6.45 57.53
CA PHE A 150 7.39 6.40 56.11
C PHE A 150 8.32 7.32 55.29
N ILE A 151 8.61 8.53 55.76
CA ILE A 151 9.53 9.46 55.12
C ILE A 151 10.96 8.91 55.11
N ASP A 152 11.41 8.34 56.23
CA ASP A 152 12.76 7.76 56.34
C ASP A 152 12.94 6.55 55.41
N GLU A 153 11.97 5.64 55.36
CA GLU A 153 12.00 4.48 54.46
C GLU A 153 11.96 4.92 52.98
N LEU A 154 11.18 5.95 52.63
CA LEU A 154 11.18 6.53 51.28
C LEU A 154 12.53 7.15 50.92
N HIS A 155 13.17 7.86 51.85
CA HIS A 155 14.46 8.50 51.62
C HIS A 155 15.54 7.45 51.31
N ILE A 156 15.58 6.37 52.09
CA ILE A 156 16.48 5.23 51.87
C ILE A 156 16.25 4.59 50.50
N LEU A 157 14.98 4.43 50.09
CA LEU A 157 14.64 3.78 48.82
C LEU A 157 15.06 4.63 47.61
N VAL A 158 14.86 5.95 47.69
CA VAL A 158 15.30 6.91 46.66
C VAL A 158 16.83 6.96 46.55
N GLU A 159 17.54 7.03 47.67
CA GLU A 159 19.01 7.00 47.70
C GLU A 159 19.56 5.71 47.06
N ASN A 160 18.95 4.57 47.36
CA ASN A 160 19.32 3.28 46.77
C ASN A 160 19.05 3.22 45.26
N GLU A 161 17.95 3.80 44.77
CA GLU A 161 17.68 3.87 43.33
C GLU A 161 18.71 4.75 42.60
N HIS A 162 19.07 5.90 43.19
CA HIS A 162 20.11 6.76 42.64
C HIS A 162 21.47 6.05 42.56
N LEU A 163 21.83 5.30 43.61
CA LEU A 163 23.05 4.47 43.63
C LEU A 163 23.00 3.36 42.57
N PHE A 164 21.87 2.69 42.40
CA PHE A 164 21.71 1.61 41.43
C PHE A 164 21.81 2.14 39.99
N ARG A 165 21.14 3.26 39.68
CA ARG A 165 21.24 3.93 38.38
C ARG A 165 22.66 4.45 38.10
N PHE A 166 23.35 4.98 39.10
CA PHE A 166 24.73 5.44 38.97
C PHE A 166 25.69 4.28 38.66
N LYS A 167 25.53 3.14 39.34
CA LYS A 167 26.30 1.92 39.10
C LYS A 167 26.07 1.34 37.70
N MET A 168 24.80 1.23 37.28
CA MET A 168 24.44 0.77 35.92
C MET A 168 24.99 1.67 34.81
N ASN A 169 25.05 2.99 35.03
CA ASN A 169 25.63 3.94 34.07
C ASN A 169 27.18 3.88 34.05
N ALA A 170 27.82 3.59 35.18
CA ALA A 170 29.26 3.40 35.25
C ALA A 170 29.70 2.11 34.54
N ASP A 171 28.94 1.02 34.70
CA ASP A 171 29.25 -0.30 34.13
C ASP A 171 28.93 -0.40 32.63
N SER A 172 28.00 0.42 32.10
CA SER A 172 27.60 0.42 30.68
C SER A 172 28.43 1.34 29.78
N GLY A 173 29.38 2.11 30.32
CA GLY A 173 30.24 3.02 29.55
C GLY A 173 29.53 4.18 28.85
N LEU A 174 28.21 4.34 29.02
CA LEU A 174 27.46 5.50 28.55
C LEU A 174 27.81 6.72 29.41
N ARG A 175 28.62 7.63 28.87
CA ARG A 175 28.78 8.97 29.45
C ARG A 175 27.41 9.63 29.51
N VAL A 176 26.93 9.88 30.72
CA VAL A 176 25.76 10.72 30.99
C VAL A 176 26.06 12.10 30.42
N HIS A 177 25.64 12.38 29.19
CA HIS A 177 25.49 13.75 28.74
C HIS A 177 24.51 14.40 29.71
N ARG A 178 25.00 15.37 30.49
CA ARG A 178 24.17 16.22 31.34
C ARG A 178 23.02 16.74 30.49
N PHE A 179 21.83 16.15 30.65
CA PHE A 179 20.59 16.82 30.30
C PHE A 179 20.55 18.07 31.17
N ARG A 180 20.91 19.21 30.58
CA ARG A 180 20.54 20.51 31.14
C ARG A 180 19.02 20.49 31.20
N THR A 181 18.46 20.49 32.41
CA THR A 181 17.09 20.89 32.62
C THR A 181 16.92 22.29 31.99
N PRO A 182 15.87 22.55 31.19
CA PRO A 182 15.55 23.92 30.82
C PRO A 182 15.28 24.66 32.13
N GLN A 183 16.07 25.68 32.44
CA GLN A 183 15.76 26.61 33.50
C GLN A 183 14.40 27.22 33.16
N CYS A 184 13.40 26.90 33.98
CA CYS A 184 12.09 27.54 33.94
C CYS A 184 12.30 28.99 34.40
N THR A 185 12.43 29.94 33.49
CA THR A 185 12.42 31.37 33.82
C THR A 185 10.97 31.82 33.90
N TYR A 186 10.44 31.84 35.12
CA TYR A 186 9.21 32.55 35.46
C TYR A 186 9.58 33.77 36.33
N SER A 187 9.78 34.91 35.67
CA SER A 187 9.91 36.30 36.18
C SER A 187 10.21 37.14 34.92
N ASP A 188 9.46 38.15 34.49
CA ASP A 188 8.58 39.08 35.17
C ASP A 188 7.39 39.46 34.27
N VAL A 189 6.19 39.47 34.83
CA VAL A 189 5.04 40.22 34.29
C VAL A 189 4.63 41.20 35.39
N ARG A 190 4.89 42.48 35.08
CA ARG A 190 4.55 43.76 35.74
C ARG A 190 5.61 44.39 36.63
#